data_AF-A0A953VXY1-F1
#
_entry.id   AF-A0A953VXY1-F1
#
_cell.length_a   1.000
_cell.length_b   1.000
_cell.length_c   1.000
_cell.angle_alpha   90.00
_cell.angle_beta   90.00
_cell.angle_gamma   90.00
#
_symmetry.space_group_name_H-M   'P 1'
#
loop_
_entity.id
_entity.type
_entity.pdbx_description
1 polymer ?
#
loop_
_entity_poly.entity_id
_entity_poly.type
_entity_poly.pdbx_seq_one_letter_code
_entity_poly.pdbx_strand_id
1 'polypeptide(L)'
;MAGRELHVVAAGIGYRTDDPYALPEARVLVDRPGQDVSLVLLDRGTVHWRVEATARTVISEIILSGPRPDDSEVSLSGIPMTGVRVRGLPLVYNPWGRDFRKLVAAVTDGSGTDRLHSFQGSYQVRADPLRVDRIDTTTEGLARDYLSPLLADTRDLPPGLRGWTELRGSADPATVAFDESGISLTDPSGTRRFPATADIPAIQLPVTGVYDPGSQMIYAITYGGDGYLYSVDTRTGQWAVVSSLDEYDPAELLYDAENGLLITTGAFSRPGEIRVFGLDGSRASVFVPTTSFPGLTDLFDYGNEHGPPLKPRAYRDGWLLLETRAAPDDADDADDADPDTGAYRIYALRIATGEVRLLAFGND
;
A
#
# COMPACT_ATOMS: atom_id res chain seq x y z
N MET A 1 -32.61 -10.91 -17.38
CA MET A 1 -32.48 -11.35 -15.98
C MET A 1 -31.44 -10.43 -15.35
N ALA A 2 -31.76 -9.80 -14.22
CA ALA A 2 -30.75 -9.06 -13.47
C ALA A 2 -29.70 -10.06 -12.98
N GLY A 3 -28.42 -9.68 -13.03
CA GLY A 3 -27.33 -10.51 -12.51
C GLY A 3 -27.48 -10.71 -11.00
N ARG A 4 -26.92 -11.81 -10.48
CA ARG A 4 -26.86 -12.14 -9.06
C ARG A 4 -26.05 -11.09 -8.30
N GLU A 5 -26.61 -10.54 -7.23
CA GLU A 5 -25.92 -9.58 -6.35
C GLU A 5 -25.02 -10.32 -5.36
N LEU A 6 -23.75 -9.93 -5.32
CA LEU A 6 -22.72 -10.53 -4.47
C LEU A 6 -22.38 -9.59 -3.31
N HIS A 7 -22.71 -10.00 -2.10
CA HIS A 7 -22.51 -9.20 -0.88
C HIS A 7 -21.56 -9.92 0.08
N VAL A 8 -20.64 -9.16 0.68
CA VAL A 8 -19.69 -9.69 1.65
C VAL A 8 -19.93 -9.06 3.02
N VAL A 9 -20.02 -9.90 4.06
CA VAL A 9 -20.16 -9.49 5.45
C VAL A 9 -19.06 -10.11 6.28
N ALA A 10 -18.32 -9.30 7.03
CA ALA A 10 -17.19 -9.74 7.85
C ALA A 10 -17.41 -9.42 9.32
N ALA A 11 -17.18 -10.41 10.19
CA ALA A 11 -17.31 -10.31 11.64
C ALA A 11 -16.04 -10.82 12.33
N GLY A 12 -15.42 -9.99 13.16
CA GLY A 12 -14.22 -10.37 13.91
C GLY A 12 -14.55 -11.12 15.20
N ILE A 13 -15.38 -10.49 16.03
CA ILE A 13 -15.87 -11.00 17.30
C ILE A 13 -17.40 -10.90 17.28
N GLY A 14 -18.08 -12.04 17.40
CA GLY A 14 -19.53 -12.08 17.52
C GLY A 14 -20.05 -11.47 18.83
N TYR A 15 -21.33 -11.11 18.85
CA TYR A 15 -22.03 -10.64 20.03
C TYR A 15 -22.24 -11.79 21.02
N ARG A 16 -21.76 -11.63 22.25
CA ARG A 16 -21.98 -12.64 23.31
C ARG A 16 -23.44 -12.66 23.72
N THR A 17 -24.03 -13.84 23.68
CA THR A 17 -25.38 -14.10 24.20
C THR A 17 -25.37 -14.32 25.71
N ASP A 18 -26.55 -14.30 26.33
CA ASP A 18 -26.71 -14.61 27.75
C ASP A 18 -26.40 -16.09 28.07
N ASP A 19 -26.47 -16.97 27.07
CA ASP A 19 -26.02 -18.36 27.18
C ASP A 19 -24.48 -18.42 27.04
N PRO A 20 -23.74 -18.81 28.09
CA PRO A 20 -22.28 -18.88 28.05
C PRO A 20 -21.73 -20.05 27.21
N TYR A 21 -22.58 -21.00 26.81
CA TYR A 21 -22.20 -22.15 25.98
C TYR A 21 -22.54 -21.96 24.51
N ALA A 22 -23.32 -20.94 24.17
CA ALA A 22 -23.63 -20.62 22.79
C ALA A 22 -22.45 -19.93 22.10
N LEU A 23 -22.31 -20.18 20.80
CA LEU A 23 -21.40 -19.41 19.96
C LEU A 23 -21.81 -17.93 19.96
N PRO A 24 -20.84 -17.00 19.96
CA PRO A 24 -21.12 -15.60 19.72
C PRO A 24 -21.90 -15.38 18.42
N GLU A 25 -22.94 -14.54 18.46
CA GLU A 25 -23.84 -14.32 17.32
C GLU A 25 -23.38 -13.16 16.42
N ALA A 26 -23.51 -13.33 15.11
CA ALA A 26 -23.50 -12.22 14.17
C ALA A 26 -24.83 -12.19 13.41
N ARG A 27 -25.62 -11.14 13.62
CA ARG A 27 -26.93 -10.98 12.97
C ARG A 27 -26.77 -10.25 11.65
N VAL A 28 -27.34 -10.79 10.58
CA VAL A 28 -27.32 -10.19 9.24
C VAL A 28 -28.76 -10.07 8.75
N LEU A 29 -29.16 -8.86 8.39
CA LEU A 29 -30.46 -8.60 7.77
C LEU A 29 -30.24 -8.26 6.30
N VAL A 30 -30.77 -9.10 5.40
CA VAL A 30 -30.73 -8.91 3.95
C VAL A 30 -32.07 -8.36 3.48
N ASP A 31 -32.05 -7.12 2.99
CA ASP A 31 -33.23 -6.41 2.48
C ASP A 31 -33.05 -6.02 1.02
N ARG A 32 -33.17 -7.01 0.12
CA ARG A 32 -32.96 -6.87 -1.32
C ARG A 32 -34.16 -7.41 -2.10
N PRO A 33 -35.35 -6.76 -2.00
CA PRO A 33 -36.57 -7.29 -2.58
C PRO A 33 -36.49 -7.38 -4.11
N GLY A 34 -36.83 -8.57 -4.64
CA GLY A 34 -36.80 -8.86 -6.07
C GLY A 34 -35.41 -9.13 -6.64
N GLN A 35 -34.37 -9.17 -5.79
CA GLN A 35 -33.00 -9.51 -6.19
C GLN A 35 -32.64 -10.93 -5.77
N ASP A 36 -31.73 -11.53 -6.54
CA ASP A 36 -31.09 -12.78 -6.21
C ASP A 36 -29.72 -12.50 -5.57
N VAL A 37 -29.50 -12.97 -4.35
CA VAL A 37 -28.35 -12.63 -3.49
C VAL A 37 -27.47 -13.85 -3.22
N SER A 38 -26.17 -13.69 -3.50
CA SER A 38 -25.08 -14.50 -2.91
C SER A 38 -24.47 -13.75 -1.74
N LEU A 39 -24.39 -14.42 -0.59
CA LEU A 39 -23.82 -13.87 0.64
C LEU A 39 -22.52 -14.58 1.00
N VAL A 40 -21.44 -13.83 1.16
CA VAL A 40 -20.16 -14.32 1.69
C VAL A 40 -20.03 -13.83 3.12
N LEU A 41 -19.87 -14.76 4.05
CA LEU A 41 -19.75 -14.52 5.48
C LEU A 41 -18.32 -14.86 5.92
N LEU A 42 -17.60 -13.86 6.43
CA LEU A 42 -16.20 -13.97 6.81
C LEU A 42 -16.03 -13.87 8.32
N ASP A 43 -15.39 -14.86 8.94
CA ASP A 43 -15.05 -14.87 10.36
C ASP A 43 -13.77 -15.69 10.67
N ARG A 44 -13.41 -15.82 11.96
CA ARG A 44 -12.21 -16.57 12.42
C ARG A 44 -12.47 -18.03 12.79
N GLY A 45 -13.70 -18.49 12.69
CA GLY A 45 -14.13 -19.86 12.95
C GLY A 45 -15.19 -19.99 14.03
N THR A 46 -15.44 -18.99 14.86
CA THR A 46 -16.24 -19.17 16.09
C THR A 46 -17.44 -18.23 16.18
N VAL A 47 -18.25 -18.20 15.12
CA VAL A 47 -19.45 -17.34 15.04
C VAL A 47 -20.67 -18.16 14.62
N HIS A 48 -21.82 -17.90 15.26
CA HIS A 48 -23.12 -18.29 14.72
C HIS A 48 -23.72 -17.13 13.92
N TRP A 49 -23.78 -17.28 12.61
CA TRP A 49 -24.40 -16.34 11.69
C TRP A 49 -25.91 -16.52 11.67
N ARG A 50 -26.64 -15.50 12.10
CA ARG A 50 -28.10 -15.45 12.03
C ARG A 50 -28.52 -14.55 10.90
N VAL A 51 -28.85 -15.16 9.77
CA VAL A 51 -29.26 -14.46 8.56
C VAL A 51 -30.78 -14.38 8.50
N GLU A 52 -31.31 -13.18 8.32
CA GLU A 52 -32.72 -12.93 8.07
C GLU A 52 -32.89 -12.24 6.71
N ALA A 53 -33.92 -12.61 5.96
CA ALA A 53 -34.24 -12.02 4.67
C ALA A 53 -35.61 -11.35 4.74
N THR A 54 -35.73 -10.14 4.20
CA THR A 54 -37.03 -9.46 4.10
C THR A 54 -37.92 -10.11 3.02
N ALA A 55 -39.20 -9.76 3.02
CA ALA A 55 -40.15 -10.28 2.05
C ALA A 55 -39.67 -10.03 0.61
N ARG A 56 -39.75 -11.06 -0.23
CA ARG A 56 -39.32 -11.07 -1.64
C ARG A 56 -37.81 -10.93 -1.88
N THR A 57 -36.99 -10.99 -0.83
CA THR A 57 -35.54 -11.19 -0.97
C THR A 57 -35.25 -12.67 -1.17
N VAL A 58 -34.44 -13.02 -2.18
CA VAL A 58 -34.01 -14.41 -2.44
C VAL A 58 -32.52 -14.51 -2.17
N ILE A 59 -32.14 -15.37 -1.22
CA ILE A 59 -30.74 -15.73 -0.98
C ILE A 59 -30.50 -17.07 -1.67
N SER A 60 -29.81 -17.06 -2.81
CA SER A 60 -29.49 -18.28 -3.56
C SER A 60 -28.31 -19.04 -3.00
N GLU A 61 -27.39 -18.34 -2.33
CA GLU A 61 -26.14 -18.92 -1.87
C GLU A 61 -25.64 -18.24 -0.59
N ILE A 62 -25.14 -19.05 0.34
CA ILE A 62 -24.40 -18.60 1.51
C ILE A 62 -23.05 -19.32 1.52
N ILE A 63 -21.97 -18.54 1.46
CA ILE A 63 -20.60 -18.99 1.53
C ILE A 63 -20.04 -18.62 2.90
N LEU A 64 -19.62 -19.61 3.68
CA LEU A 64 -18.86 -19.40 4.92
C LEU A 64 -17.37 -19.47 4.60
N SER A 65 -16.63 -18.45 5.02
CA SER A 65 -15.20 -18.37 4.78
C SER A 65 -14.45 -17.56 5.84
N GLY A 66 -13.14 -17.42 5.63
CA GLY A 66 -12.19 -16.83 6.55
C GLY A 66 -10.94 -17.70 6.71
N PRO A 67 -10.03 -17.33 7.64
CA PRO A 67 -8.82 -18.09 7.90
C PRO A 67 -9.09 -19.52 8.39
N ARG A 68 -10.15 -19.73 9.20
CA ARG A 68 -10.50 -21.03 9.80
C ARG A 68 -12.02 -21.19 10.01
N PRO A 69 -12.85 -21.30 8.96
CA PRO A 69 -14.31 -21.26 9.08
C PRO A 69 -14.95 -22.55 9.64
N ASP A 70 -14.15 -23.48 10.19
CA ASP A 70 -14.58 -24.86 10.42
C ASP A 70 -15.60 -24.98 11.57
N ASP A 71 -15.55 -24.10 12.57
CA ASP A 71 -16.44 -24.16 13.74
C ASP A 71 -17.62 -23.18 13.65
N SER A 72 -17.80 -22.51 12.50
CA SER A 72 -18.88 -21.53 12.32
C SER A 72 -20.16 -22.16 11.79
N GLU A 73 -21.26 -21.65 12.33
CA GLU A 73 -22.61 -22.11 12.05
C GLU A 73 -23.40 -21.00 11.40
N VAL A 74 -24.42 -21.37 10.61
CA VAL A 74 -25.32 -20.41 9.99
C VAL A 74 -26.75 -20.89 10.03
N SER A 75 -27.66 -19.98 10.35
CA SER A 75 -29.08 -20.17 10.23
C SER A 75 -29.70 -19.10 9.32
N LEU A 76 -30.63 -19.51 8.47
CA LEU A 76 -31.43 -18.62 7.63
C LEU A 76 -32.87 -18.63 8.14
N SER A 77 -33.34 -17.49 8.67
CA SER A 77 -34.67 -17.35 9.28
C SER A 77 -34.96 -18.42 10.34
N GLY A 78 -33.93 -18.74 11.15
CA GLY A 78 -34.01 -19.74 12.22
C GLY A 78 -33.84 -21.20 11.78
N ILE A 79 -33.68 -21.46 10.48
CA ILE A 79 -33.44 -22.81 9.95
C ILE A 79 -31.92 -22.99 9.80
N PRO A 80 -31.30 -24.02 10.44
CA PRO A 80 -29.89 -24.33 10.23
C PRO A 80 -29.58 -24.62 8.77
N MET A 81 -28.49 -24.04 8.25
CA MET A 81 -28.08 -24.19 6.86
C MET A 81 -26.72 -24.86 6.79
N THR A 82 -26.56 -25.78 5.83
CA THR A 82 -25.24 -26.30 5.43
C THR A 82 -24.72 -25.40 4.30
N GLY A 83 -24.10 -24.27 4.65
CA GLY A 83 -23.52 -23.34 3.67
C GLY A 83 -22.36 -23.95 2.88
N VAL A 84 -21.96 -23.30 1.79
CA VAL A 84 -20.73 -23.65 1.05
C VAL A 84 -19.54 -23.16 1.86
N ARG A 85 -18.58 -24.03 2.16
CA ARG A 85 -17.38 -23.66 2.92
C ARG A 85 -16.21 -23.44 1.98
N VAL A 86 -15.65 -22.23 2.00
CA VAL A 86 -14.42 -21.87 1.28
C VAL A 86 -13.37 -21.55 2.33
N ARG A 87 -12.17 -22.12 2.23
CA ARG A 87 -11.08 -21.85 3.17
C ARG A 87 -10.14 -20.79 2.63
N GLY A 88 -9.58 -19.99 3.53
CA GLY A 88 -8.44 -19.12 3.21
C GLY A 88 -8.79 -17.76 2.60
N LEU A 89 -10.07 -17.36 2.56
CA LEU A 89 -10.36 -15.97 2.24
C LEU A 89 -9.85 -15.05 3.36
N PRO A 90 -9.19 -13.92 3.02
CA PRO A 90 -8.74 -12.96 4.02
C PRO A 90 -9.91 -12.41 4.84
N LEU A 91 -9.73 -12.31 6.16
CA LEU A 91 -10.69 -11.67 7.04
C LEU A 91 -10.32 -10.20 7.22
N VAL A 92 -11.12 -9.34 6.61
CA VAL A 92 -10.92 -7.89 6.53
C VAL A 92 -12.14 -7.15 7.07
N TYR A 93 -11.94 -5.93 7.57
CA TYR A 93 -13.03 -5.13 8.15
C TYR A 93 -13.25 -3.80 7.45
N ASN A 94 -12.39 -3.45 6.50
CA ASN A 94 -12.46 -2.22 5.74
C ASN A 94 -12.28 -2.51 4.24
N PRO A 95 -12.84 -1.69 3.34
CA PRO A 95 -12.77 -1.91 1.90
C PRO A 95 -11.47 -1.37 1.27
N TRP A 96 -10.34 -1.60 1.93
CA TRP A 96 -9.00 -1.18 1.49
C TRP A 96 -7.95 -2.13 2.08
N GLY A 97 -6.72 -2.07 1.56
CA GLY A 97 -5.65 -2.95 2.01
C GLY A 97 -5.39 -4.08 1.02
N ARG A 98 -4.16 -4.60 1.03
CA ARG A 98 -3.73 -5.77 0.26
C ARG A 98 -4.68 -6.97 0.44
N ASP A 99 -5.05 -7.28 1.67
CA ASP A 99 -5.94 -8.41 1.98
C ASP A 99 -7.35 -8.20 1.45
N PHE A 100 -7.84 -6.96 1.44
CA PHE A 100 -9.13 -6.65 0.84
C PHE A 100 -9.09 -6.84 -0.67
N ARG A 101 -7.98 -6.49 -1.34
CA ARG A 101 -7.78 -6.75 -2.77
C ARG A 101 -7.74 -8.25 -3.09
N LYS A 102 -7.03 -9.04 -2.27
CA LYS A 102 -7.00 -10.51 -2.36
C LYS A 102 -8.42 -11.10 -2.21
N LEU A 103 -9.20 -10.58 -1.26
CA LEU A 103 -10.61 -10.97 -1.08
C LEU A 103 -11.46 -10.64 -2.31
N VAL A 104 -11.40 -9.40 -2.82
CA VAL A 104 -12.17 -8.98 -4.00
C VAL A 104 -11.84 -9.90 -5.17
N ALA A 105 -10.56 -10.14 -5.47
CA ALA A 105 -10.12 -11.00 -6.56
C ALA A 105 -10.69 -12.43 -6.41
N ALA A 106 -10.50 -13.06 -5.25
CA ALA A 106 -10.92 -14.45 -5.02
C ALA A 106 -12.45 -14.63 -5.11
N VAL A 107 -13.22 -13.71 -4.53
CA VAL A 107 -14.70 -13.82 -4.53
C VAL A 107 -15.27 -13.49 -5.91
N THR A 108 -14.71 -12.49 -6.61
CA THR A 108 -15.15 -12.13 -7.97
C THR A 108 -14.84 -13.25 -8.98
N ASP A 109 -13.68 -13.89 -8.89
CA ASP A 109 -13.34 -15.09 -9.66
C ASP A 109 -14.33 -16.23 -9.46
N GLY A 110 -14.57 -16.60 -8.21
CA GLY A 110 -15.44 -17.74 -7.89
C GLY A 110 -16.90 -17.50 -8.28
N SER A 111 -17.34 -16.23 -8.35
CA SER A 111 -18.71 -15.85 -8.66
C SER A 111 -18.97 -15.50 -10.12
N GLY A 112 -17.93 -15.30 -10.93
CA GLY A 112 -18.03 -14.83 -12.31
C GLY A 112 -18.55 -13.39 -12.42
N THR A 113 -18.20 -12.53 -11.46
CA THR A 113 -18.58 -11.11 -11.43
C THR A 113 -17.34 -10.24 -11.46
N ASP A 114 -17.45 -8.96 -11.85
CA ASP A 114 -16.31 -8.03 -11.87
C ASP A 114 -16.18 -7.20 -10.58
N ARG A 115 -17.13 -7.36 -9.65
CA ARG A 115 -17.23 -6.53 -8.44
C ARG A 115 -18.02 -7.18 -7.31
N LEU A 116 -17.72 -6.72 -6.10
CA LEU A 116 -18.64 -6.84 -4.97
C LEU A 116 -19.76 -5.78 -5.11
N HIS A 117 -20.97 -6.17 -4.72
CA HIS A 117 -22.14 -5.28 -4.71
C HIS A 117 -22.24 -4.52 -3.38
N SER A 118 -21.83 -5.12 -2.27
CA SER A 118 -21.56 -4.38 -1.03
C SER A 118 -20.55 -5.11 -0.15
N PHE A 119 -19.96 -4.37 0.79
CA PHE A 119 -19.12 -4.89 1.85
C PHE A 119 -19.56 -4.31 3.20
N GLN A 120 -19.72 -5.17 4.21
CA GLN A 120 -20.05 -4.79 5.58
C GLN A 120 -19.08 -5.44 6.55
N GLY A 121 -18.09 -4.69 7.03
CA GLY A 121 -17.12 -5.18 8.01
C GLY A 121 -17.39 -4.67 9.42
N SER A 122 -17.27 -5.53 10.42
CA SER A 122 -17.22 -5.14 11.82
C SER A 122 -16.24 -6.00 12.62
N TYR A 123 -15.28 -5.35 13.28
CA TYR A 123 -14.38 -6.06 14.19
C TYR A 123 -15.12 -6.62 15.40
N GLN A 124 -16.09 -5.88 15.95
CA GLN A 124 -16.90 -6.30 17.09
C GLN A 124 -18.38 -6.11 16.77
N VAL A 125 -19.07 -7.22 16.56
CA VAL A 125 -20.51 -7.22 16.24
C VAL A 125 -21.32 -6.88 17.49
N ARG A 126 -22.32 -6.03 17.31
CA ARG A 126 -23.27 -5.63 18.35
C ARG A 126 -24.56 -6.44 18.23
N ALA A 127 -25.49 -6.24 19.15
CA ALA A 127 -26.81 -6.87 19.09
C ALA A 127 -27.61 -6.47 17.83
N ASP A 128 -27.35 -5.26 17.30
CA ASP A 128 -27.97 -4.77 16.07
C ASP A 128 -27.44 -5.51 14.83
N PRO A 129 -28.30 -5.84 13.86
CA PRO A 129 -27.89 -6.58 12.68
C PRO A 129 -27.02 -5.75 11.73
N LEU A 130 -26.02 -6.40 11.13
CA LEU A 130 -25.33 -5.92 9.93
C LEU A 130 -26.33 -5.95 8.76
N ARG A 131 -26.50 -4.83 8.06
CA ARG A 131 -27.54 -4.67 7.03
C ARG A 131 -26.96 -4.75 5.62
N VAL A 132 -27.59 -5.59 4.80
CA VAL A 132 -27.38 -5.69 3.35
C VAL A 132 -28.66 -5.21 2.67
N ASP A 133 -28.82 -3.89 2.55
CA ASP A 133 -30.04 -3.25 2.05
C ASP A 133 -29.83 -2.47 0.73
N ARG A 134 -28.57 -2.28 0.32
CA ARG A 134 -28.21 -1.54 -0.90
C ARG A 134 -26.94 -2.07 -1.56
N ILE A 135 -26.82 -1.77 -2.85
CA ILE A 135 -25.56 -1.83 -3.58
C ILE A 135 -24.74 -0.58 -3.22
N ASP A 136 -23.47 -0.77 -2.93
CA ASP A 136 -22.49 0.29 -2.79
C ASP A 136 -21.89 0.63 -4.16
N THR A 137 -22.23 1.81 -4.67
CA THR A 137 -21.73 2.34 -5.95
C THR A 137 -20.66 3.41 -5.76
N THR A 138 -20.32 3.72 -4.51
CA THR A 138 -19.43 4.83 -4.13
C THR A 138 -18.03 4.35 -3.77
N THR A 139 -17.91 3.11 -3.28
CA THR A 139 -16.61 2.52 -2.93
C THR A 139 -16.01 1.86 -4.18
N GLU A 140 -15.10 2.59 -4.84
CA GLU A 140 -14.44 2.13 -6.07
C GLU A 140 -13.71 0.80 -5.87
N GLY A 141 -13.06 0.62 -4.71
CA GLY A 141 -12.33 -0.59 -4.34
C GLY A 141 -13.16 -1.88 -4.32
N LEU A 142 -14.49 -1.82 -4.43
CA LEU A 142 -15.31 -3.03 -4.59
C LEU A 142 -15.18 -3.67 -5.98
N ALA A 143 -14.71 -2.91 -6.97
CA ALA A 143 -14.44 -3.43 -8.31
C ALA A 143 -13.02 -4.01 -8.42
N ARG A 144 -12.89 -5.06 -9.22
CA ARG A 144 -11.60 -5.69 -9.48
C ARG A 144 -10.63 -4.78 -10.20
N ASP A 145 -11.12 -4.03 -11.18
CA ASP A 145 -10.31 -3.19 -12.06
C ASP A 145 -10.52 -1.70 -11.81
N TYR A 146 -10.69 -1.31 -10.54
CA TYR A 146 -11.03 0.07 -10.18
C TYR A 146 -9.92 1.09 -10.46
N LEU A 147 -8.67 0.64 -10.62
CA LEU A 147 -7.53 1.51 -10.93
C LEU A 147 -7.40 1.85 -12.42
N SER A 148 -7.89 0.99 -13.33
CA SER A 148 -7.80 1.24 -14.77
C SER A 148 -8.43 2.58 -15.20
N PRO A 149 -9.63 2.95 -14.70
CA PRO A 149 -10.21 4.27 -14.98
C PRO A 149 -9.44 5.45 -14.38
N LEU A 150 -8.55 5.22 -13.41
CA LEU A 150 -7.77 6.25 -12.71
C LEU A 150 -6.40 6.52 -13.35
N LEU A 151 -6.04 5.76 -14.39
CA LEU A 151 -4.81 6.01 -15.15
C LEU A 151 -4.86 7.38 -15.83
N ALA A 152 -3.88 8.22 -15.50
CA ALA A 152 -3.73 9.53 -16.08
C ALA A 152 -3.01 9.46 -17.44
N ASP A 153 -3.34 10.43 -18.31
CA ASP A 153 -2.59 10.66 -19.53
C ASP A 153 -1.18 11.19 -19.20
N THR A 154 -0.15 10.67 -19.87
CA THR A 154 1.23 11.08 -19.69
C THR A 154 1.66 12.18 -20.66
N ARG A 155 0.85 12.50 -21.68
CA ARG A 155 1.24 13.42 -22.78
C ARG A 155 1.53 14.85 -22.32
N ASP A 156 0.92 15.29 -21.23
CA ASP A 156 1.13 16.63 -20.65
C ASP A 156 2.27 16.68 -19.63
N LEU A 157 2.88 15.53 -19.29
CA LEU A 157 4.06 15.49 -18.43
C LEU A 157 5.31 16.02 -19.15
N PRO A 158 6.31 16.53 -18.40
CA PRO A 158 7.62 16.89 -18.96
C PRO A 158 8.25 15.73 -19.77
N PRO A 159 8.92 16.00 -20.90
CA PRO A 159 9.50 14.97 -21.75
C PRO A 159 10.42 13.99 -21.02
N GLY A 160 11.20 14.49 -20.05
CA GLY A 160 12.12 13.66 -19.25
C GLY A 160 11.43 12.63 -18.35
N LEU A 161 10.14 12.82 -18.02
CA LEU A 161 9.36 11.87 -17.23
C LEU A 161 8.57 10.89 -18.11
N ARG A 162 8.13 11.34 -19.30
CA ARG A 162 7.39 10.51 -20.26
C ARG A 162 8.15 9.26 -20.71
N GLY A 163 9.43 9.42 -21.04
CA GLY A 163 10.27 8.31 -21.49
C GLY A 163 10.68 7.34 -20.37
N TRP A 164 10.57 7.76 -19.10
CA TRP A 164 11.04 6.96 -17.98
C TRP A 164 10.20 5.68 -17.79
N THR A 165 8.88 5.77 -17.96
CA THR A 165 7.98 4.60 -17.84
C THR A 165 8.28 3.52 -18.88
N GLU A 166 8.79 3.90 -20.05
CA GLU A 166 9.17 2.99 -21.12
C GLU A 166 10.59 2.40 -20.92
N LEU A 167 11.44 3.11 -20.18
CA LEU A 167 12.86 2.78 -19.94
C LEU A 167 13.12 2.17 -18.55
N ARG A 168 12.09 1.61 -17.91
CA ARG A 168 12.22 0.88 -16.63
C ARG A 168 13.47 -0.02 -16.69
N GLY A 169 14.48 0.29 -15.89
CA GLY A 169 15.66 -0.56 -15.76
C GLY A 169 16.91 -0.14 -16.54
N SER A 170 17.10 1.13 -16.92
CA SER A 170 18.50 1.60 -17.06
C SER A 170 19.12 1.64 -15.66
N ALA A 171 19.64 0.49 -15.20
CA ALA A 171 20.37 0.41 -13.94
C ALA A 171 21.46 1.48 -13.95
N ASP A 172 21.50 2.29 -12.90
CA ASP A 172 22.67 3.13 -12.66
C ASP A 172 23.86 2.16 -12.55
N PRO A 173 24.90 2.29 -13.39
CA PRO A 173 26.06 1.41 -13.29
C PRO A 173 26.78 1.54 -11.94
N ALA A 174 26.43 2.55 -11.13
CA ALA A 174 26.91 2.73 -9.78
C ALA A 174 25.89 2.28 -8.72
N THR A 175 26.38 1.59 -7.70
CA THR A 175 25.64 1.24 -6.48
C THR A 175 26.31 1.89 -5.27
N VAL A 176 25.52 2.50 -4.41
CA VAL A 176 25.98 3.12 -3.15
C VAL A 176 25.46 2.28 -1.99
N ALA A 177 26.38 1.76 -1.17
CA ALA A 177 26.06 1.13 0.10
C ALA A 177 26.47 2.06 1.24
N PHE A 178 25.59 2.27 2.21
CA PHE A 178 25.80 3.21 3.31
C PHE A 178 25.57 2.51 4.65
N ASP A 179 26.57 2.57 5.52
CA ASP A 179 26.54 1.98 6.86
C ASP A 179 27.15 2.95 7.90
N GLU A 180 27.11 2.57 9.18
CA GLU A 180 27.59 3.42 10.30
C GLU A 180 29.07 3.80 10.21
N SER A 181 29.87 3.06 9.45
CA SER A 181 31.31 3.33 9.26
C SER A 181 31.63 4.14 8.00
N GLY A 182 30.63 4.48 7.18
CA GLY A 182 30.78 5.28 5.97
C GLY A 182 30.11 4.69 4.73
N ILE A 183 30.62 5.06 3.55
CA ILE A 183 29.98 4.76 2.27
C ILE A 183 30.91 3.92 1.38
N SER A 184 30.36 2.88 0.74
CA SER A 184 30.98 2.16 -0.37
C SER A 184 30.30 2.53 -1.69
N LEU A 185 31.08 2.93 -2.68
CA LEU A 185 30.63 3.12 -4.06
C LEU A 185 31.19 1.99 -4.92
N THR A 186 30.31 1.25 -5.58
CA THR A 186 30.69 0.22 -6.56
C THR A 186 30.24 0.71 -7.93
N ASP A 187 31.17 0.91 -8.86
CA ASP A 187 30.91 1.33 -10.23
C ASP A 187 31.77 0.48 -11.21
N PRO A 188 31.73 0.70 -12.55
CA PRO A 188 32.53 -0.09 -13.49
C PRO A 188 34.05 -0.03 -13.28
N SER A 189 34.56 0.94 -12.50
CA SER A 189 35.97 1.04 -12.12
C SER A 189 36.33 0.21 -10.88
N GLY A 190 35.34 -0.35 -10.18
CA GLY A 190 35.48 -1.17 -8.99
C GLY A 190 34.82 -0.56 -7.76
N THR A 191 35.12 -1.13 -6.59
CA THR A 191 34.58 -0.66 -5.30
C THR A 191 35.56 0.28 -4.61
N ARG A 192 35.09 1.45 -4.19
CA ARG A 192 35.81 2.46 -3.40
C ARG A 192 35.09 2.68 -2.08
N ARG A 193 35.86 2.81 -0.98
CA ARG A 193 35.33 3.07 0.36
C ARG A 193 35.69 4.47 0.82
N PHE A 194 34.70 5.16 1.38
CA PHE A 194 34.81 6.47 1.98
C PHE A 194 34.45 6.34 3.47
N PRO A 195 35.44 6.16 4.37
CA PRO A 195 35.16 6.01 5.79
C PRO A 195 34.61 7.33 6.37
N ALA A 196 33.70 7.21 7.33
CA ALA A 196 33.21 8.35 8.08
C ALA A 196 34.37 9.04 8.84
N THR A 197 34.33 10.36 8.88
CA THR A 197 35.37 11.17 9.51
C THR A 197 34.88 11.72 10.86
N ALA A 198 35.80 12.10 11.74
CA ALA A 198 35.45 12.54 13.10
C ALA A 198 34.84 13.96 13.17
N ASP A 199 34.87 14.70 12.06
CA ASP A 199 34.38 16.07 11.90
C ASP A 199 32.90 16.17 11.49
N ILE A 200 32.25 15.04 11.19
CA ILE A 200 30.80 14.99 10.94
C ILE A 200 30.05 14.43 12.17
N PRO A 201 28.75 14.74 12.32
CA PRO A 201 27.88 14.03 13.25
C PRO A 201 27.92 12.52 12.98
N ALA A 202 27.91 11.73 14.05
CA ALA A 202 27.93 10.27 13.95
C ALA A 202 26.77 9.77 13.06
N ILE A 203 27.09 8.83 12.18
CA ILE A 203 26.10 8.18 11.32
C ILE A 203 25.29 7.23 12.20
N GLN A 204 24.02 7.58 12.42
CA GLN A 204 23.05 6.74 13.11
C GLN A 204 22.01 6.29 12.09
N LEU A 205 21.64 5.01 12.09
CA LEU A 205 20.59 4.44 11.23
C LEU A 205 20.68 4.94 9.76
N PRO A 206 21.75 4.59 9.04
CA PRO A 206 21.91 4.93 7.63
C PRO A 206 20.77 4.36 6.78
N VAL A 207 20.25 5.15 5.84
CA VAL A 207 19.11 4.78 5.00
C VAL A 207 19.56 4.40 3.60
N THR A 208 20.04 5.39 2.85
CA THR A 208 20.41 5.21 1.44
C THR A 208 21.37 6.31 0.99
N GLY A 209 21.93 6.14 -0.20
CA GLY A 209 22.71 7.16 -0.87
C GLY A 209 22.59 7.11 -2.38
N VAL A 210 22.90 8.23 -3.02
CA VAL A 210 22.89 8.40 -4.47
C VAL A 210 24.22 8.98 -4.91
N TYR A 211 24.71 8.55 -6.07
CA TYR A 211 25.96 9.02 -6.64
C TYR A 211 25.69 9.82 -7.92
N ASP A 212 26.28 11.00 -8.00
CA ASP A 212 26.32 11.80 -9.22
C ASP A 212 27.70 11.69 -9.88
N PRO A 213 27.84 10.95 -11.00
CA PRO A 213 29.10 10.88 -11.73
C PRO A 213 29.50 12.21 -12.36
N GLY A 214 28.56 13.13 -12.62
CA GLY A 214 28.87 14.44 -13.21
C GLY A 214 29.68 15.32 -12.26
N SER A 215 29.19 15.50 -11.04
CA SER A 215 29.90 16.26 -10.00
C SER A 215 30.96 15.44 -9.26
N GLN A 216 30.92 14.10 -9.35
CA GLN A 216 31.70 13.15 -8.55
C GLN A 216 31.36 13.22 -7.06
N MET A 217 30.08 13.45 -6.74
CA MET A 217 29.58 13.54 -5.36
C MET A 217 28.68 12.35 -5.02
N ILE A 218 28.77 11.87 -3.79
CA ILE A 218 27.75 11.00 -3.19
C ILE A 218 26.93 11.84 -2.23
N TYR A 219 25.62 11.66 -2.21
CA TYR A 219 24.73 12.20 -1.19
C TYR A 219 24.09 11.04 -0.44
N ALA A 220 24.02 11.14 0.89
CA ALA A 220 23.50 10.07 1.73
C ALA A 220 22.67 10.63 2.88
N ILE A 221 21.70 9.85 3.33
CA ILE A 221 20.75 10.26 4.37
C ILE A 221 20.69 9.25 5.52
N THR A 222 20.59 9.77 6.74
CA THR A 222 20.36 9.03 7.98
C THR A 222 19.03 9.42 8.60
N TYR A 223 18.54 8.62 9.55
CA TYR A 223 17.46 9.01 10.45
C TYR A 223 17.82 8.69 11.91
N GLY A 224 16.96 9.08 12.85
CA GLY A 224 17.24 8.96 14.29
C GLY A 224 18.08 10.12 14.84
N GLY A 225 17.74 10.55 16.07
CA GLY A 225 18.22 11.83 16.58
C GLY A 225 17.77 12.96 15.63
N ASP A 226 18.69 13.87 15.30
CA ASP A 226 18.39 14.96 14.36
C ASP A 226 18.20 14.46 12.91
N GLY A 227 18.83 13.34 12.53
CA GLY A 227 18.96 12.91 11.13
C GLY A 227 19.77 13.89 10.27
N TYR A 228 20.53 13.40 9.29
CA TYR A 228 21.41 14.24 8.50
C TYR A 228 21.44 13.85 7.03
N LEU A 229 21.58 14.86 6.17
CA LEU A 229 21.97 14.71 4.78
C LEU A 229 23.46 15.04 4.65
N TYR A 230 24.23 14.06 4.21
CA TYR A 230 25.66 14.16 3.98
C TYR A 230 25.98 14.26 2.49
N SER A 231 27.14 14.85 2.20
CA SER A 231 27.78 14.77 0.88
C SER A 231 29.21 14.27 1.02
N VAL A 232 29.68 13.48 0.05
CA VAL A 232 31.06 13.00 -0.02
C VAL A 232 31.62 13.29 -1.42
N ASP A 233 32.72 14.03 -1.49
CA ASP A 233 33.48 14.18 -2.73
C ASP A 233 34.29 12.90 -2.98
N THR A 234 33.95 12.18 -4.05
CA THR A 234 34.58 10.89 -4.36
C THR A 234 36.01 11.00 -4.88
N ARG A 235 36.48 12.22 -5.22
CA ARG A 235 37.87 12.48 -5.62
C ARG A 235 38.77 12.67 -4.41
N THR A 236 38.27 13.35 -3.37
CA THR A 236 39.07 13.73 -2.19
C THR A 236 38.74 12.91 -0.95
N GLY A 237 37.59 12.25 -0.92
CA GLY A 237 37.04 11.57 0.24
C GLY A 237 36.53 12.51 1.33
N GLN A 238 36.39 13.82 1.04
CA GLN A 238 35.93 14.79 2.02
C GLN A 238 34.42 14.67 2.24
N TRP A 239 34.04 14.58 3.51
CA TRP A 239 32.65 14.61 3.95
C TRP A 239 32.22 16.04 4.27
N ALA A 240 30.93 16.31 4.11
CA ALA A 240 30.28 17.50 4.63
C ALA A 240 28.84 17.21 5.01
N VAL A 241 28.31 17.96 5.97
CA VAL A 241 26.88 18.00 6.26
C VAL A 241 26.24 19.02 5.32
N VAL A 242 25.28 18.57 4.52
CA VAL A 242 24.49 19.44 3.65
C VAL A 242 23.35 20.06 4.46
N SER A 243 22.65 19.24 5.24
CA SER A 243 21.50 19.69 6.04
C SER A 243 21.21 18.74 7.20
N SER A 244 20.75 19.30 8.32
CA SER A 244 19.94 18.56 9.31
C SER A 244 18.60 18.17 8.70
N LEU A 245 18.05 17.02 9.10
CA LEU A 245 16.71 16.58 8.74
C LEU A 245 15.66 16.94 9.81
N ASP A 246 16.10 17.45 10.96
CA ASP A 246 15.25 17.95 12.04
C ASP A 246 14.24 16.88 12.51
N GLU A 247 14.77 15.71 12.90
CA GLU A 247 14.03 14.52 13.38
C GLU A 247 13.09 13.90 12.34
N TYR A 248 13.30 14.20 11.06
CA TYR A 248 12.56 13.56 9.97
C TYR A 248 13.09 12.17 9.67
N ASP A 249 12.17 11.24 9.44
CA ASP A 249 12.46 9.87 9.04
C ASP A 249 12.35 9.73 7.51
N PRO A 250 13.44 9.94 6.74
CA PRO A 250 13.44 9.69 5.31
C PRO A 250 13.47 8.19 5.00
N ALA A 251 12.94 7.81 3.83
CA ALA A 251 13.02 6.46 3.30
C ALA A 251 13.90 6.36 2.06
N GLU A 252 13.81 7.32 1.15
CA GLU A 252 14.48 7.27 -0.15
C GLU A 252 15.06 8.64 -0.51
N LEU A 253 16.01 8.66 -1.46
CA LEU A 253 16.71 9.86 -1.91
C LEU A 253 16.86 9.90 -3.43
N LEU A 254 16.65 11.08 -4.01
CA LEU A 254 16.96 11.42 -5.39
C LEU A 254 17.81 12.68 -5.40
N TYR A 255 18.86 12.70 -6.21
CA TYR A 255 19.57 13.92 -6.57
C TYR A 255 19.21 14.35 -7.98
N ASP A 256 18.77 15.59 -8.12
CA ASP A 256 18.52 16.24 -9.41
C ASP A 256 19.64 17.23 -9.73
N ALA A 257 20.59 16.77 -10.55
CA ALA A 257 21.79 17.53 -10.90
C ALA A 257 21.49 18.84 -11.66
N GLU A 258 20.39 18.89 -12.42
CA GLU A 258 20.03 20.06 -13.23
C GLU A 258 19.69 21.27 -12.35
N ASN A 259 18.99 21.04 -11.24
CA ASN A 259 18.56 22.09 -10.33
C ASN A 259 19.37 22.12 -9.01
N GLY A 260 20.29 21.16 -8.80
CA GLY A 260 21.05 21.03 -7.55
C GLY A 260 20.13 20.75 -6.36
N LEU A 261 19.16 19.85 -6.54
CA LEU A 261 18.17 19.51 -5.53
C LEU A 261 18.35 18.08 -5.03
N LEU A 262 18.10 17.89 -3.74
CA LEU A 262 18.01 16.61 -3.07
C LEU A 262 16.58 16.42 -2.60
N ILE A 263 15.93 15.36 -3.09
CA ILE A 263 14.51 15.09 -2.88
C ILE A 263 14.40 13.77 -2.13
N THR A 264 13.72 13.80 -1.00
CA THR A 264 13.51 12.62 -0.15
C THR A 264 12.04 12.43 0.17
N THR A 265 11.65 11.18 0.37
CA THR A 265 10.31 10.78 0.77
C THR A 265 10.30 10.22 2.19
N GLY A 266 9.16 10.28 2.86
CA GLY A 266 9.04 9.88 4.26
C GLY A 266 8.98 8.38 4.43
N ALA A 267 9.37 7.92 5.61
CA ALA A 267 9.27 6.52 6.01
C ALA A 267 7.96 6.21 6.75
N PHE A 268 7.71 4.92 6.93
CA PHE A 268 6.71 4.37 7.84
C PHE A 268 5.28 4.87 7.61
N SER A 269 4.78 5.70 8.53
CA SER A 269 3.41 6.21 8.55
C SER A 269 3.22 7.47 7.71
N ARG A 270 4.31 8.01 7.13
CA ARG A 270 4.28 9.25 6.34
C ARG A 270 4.94 9.11 4.95
N PRO A 271 4.63 8.05 4.17
CA PRO A 271 5.27 7.86 2.86
C PRO A 271 5.08 9.04 1.90
N GLY A 272 3.98 9.78 2.03
CA GLY A 272 3.70 10.97 1.22
C GLY A 272 4.25 12.29 1.76
N GLU A 273 5.07 12.30 2.83
CA GLU A 273 5.88 13.47 3.17
C GLU A 273 7.06 13.54 2.20
N ILE A 274 7.16 14.62 1.43
CA ILE A 274 8.25 14.86 0.48
C ILE A 274 8.99 16.09 0.92
N ARG A 275 10.31 15.98 1.09
CA ARG A 275 11.19 17.11 1.39
C ARG A 275 12.17 17.35 0.27
N VAL A 276 12.37 18.62 -0.04
CA VAL A 276 13.30 19.11 -1.06
C VAL A 276 14.33 20.00 -0.40
N PHE A 277 15.60 19.71 -0.63
CA PHE A 277 16.74 20.46 -0.13
C PHE A 277 17.57 20.95 -1.31
N GLY A 278 17.74 22.26 -1.45
CA GLY A 278 18.69 22.82 -2.41
C GLY A 278 20.10 22.84 -1.85
N LEU A 279 21.10 22.62 -2.70
CA LEU A 279 22.51 22.80 -2.34
C LEU A 279 22.86 24.25 -1.98
N ASP A 280 21.96 25.20 -2.26
CA ASP A 280 22.01 26.60 -1.84
C ASP A 280 21.45 26.84 -0.41
N GLY A 281 21.00 25.78 0.26
CA GLY A 281 20.40 25.83 1.60
C GLY A 281 18.88 26.05 1.59
N SER A 282 18.24 26.16 0.42
CA SER A 282 16.78 26.23 0.33
C SER A 282 16.12 24.93 0.79
N ARG A 283 14.92 25.04 1.37
CA ARG A 283 14.14 23.90 1.87
C ARG A 283 12.67 24.05 1.50
N ALA A 284 12.05 22.97 1.05
CA ALA A 284 10.61 22.89 0.83
C ALA A 284 10.07 21.53 1.30
N SER A 285 8.80 21.50 1.66
CA SER A 285 8.11 20.26 2.06
C SER A 285 6.67 20.27 1.53
N VAL A 286 6.19 19.10 1.15
CA VAL A 286 4.77 18.85 0.84
C VAL A 286 4.36 17.55 1.50
N PHE A 287 3.17 17.53 2.09
CA PHE A 287 2.57 16.32 2.62
C PHE A 287 1.35 15.94 1.80
N VAL A 288 1.38 14.73 1.26
CA VAL A 288 0.26 14.11 0.57
C VAL A 288 -0.22 12.91 1.39
N PRO A 289 -1.49 12.86 1.82
CA PRO A 289 -2.00 11.71 2.55
C PRO A 289 -1.86 10.42 1.74
N THR A 290 -1.57 9.30 2.40
CA THR A 290 -1.48 7.97 1.78
C THR A 290 -2.73 7.63 0.95
N THR A 291 -3.91 8.01 1.43
CA THR A 291 -5.19 7.79 0.73
C THR A 291 -5.39 8.67 -0.50
N SER A 292 -4.54 9.67 -0.72
CA SER A 292 -4.54 10.49 -1.94
C SER A 292 -3.70 9.89 -3.07
N PHE A 293 -2.97 8.79 -2.81
CA PHE A 293 -2.27 8.02 -3.85
C PHE A 293 -3.16 6.86 -4.32
N PRO A 294 -3.69 6.89 -5.56
CA PRO A 294 -4.59 5.84 -6.04
C PRO A 294 -3.96 4.45 -5.99
N GLY A 295 -4.56 3.55 -5.21
CA GLY A 295 -4.09 2.17 -5.08
C GLY A 295 -2.82 1.98 -4.24
N LEU A 296 -2.33 2.99 -3.50
CA LEU A 296 -1.19 2.80 -2.59
C LEU A 296 -1.53 1.86 -1.43
N THR A 297 -2.72 2.01 -0.86
CA THR A 297 -3.21 1.14 0.23
C THR A 297 -3.38 -0.31 -0.20
N ASP A 298 -3.38 -0.61 -1.49
CA ASP A 298 -3.49 -1.99 -1.99
C ASP A 298 -2.18 -2.78 -1.84
N LEU A 299 -1.06 -2.09 -1.58
CA LEU A 299 0.26 -2.70 -1.53
C LEU A 299 0.65 -3.24 -0.15
N PHE A 300 -0.16 -3.00 0.88
CA PHE A 300 0.10 -3.38 2.27
C PHE A 300 -1.18 -3.47 3.09
N ASP A 301 -1.11 -3.99 4.32
CA ASP A 301 -2.26 -4.01 5.23
C ASP A 301 -2.49 -2.63 5.88
N TYR A 302 -3.19 -1.76 5.16
CA TYR A 302 -3.43 -0.39 5.60
C TYR A 302 -4.19 -0.30 6.93
N GLY A 303 -3.50 0.24 7.94
CA GLY A 303 -3.99 0.37 9.31
C GLY A 303 -3.28 -0.56 10.31
N ASN A 304 -2.62 -1.61 9.82
CA ASN A 304 -1.86 -2.57 10.62
C ASN A 304 -0.36 -2.59 10.27
N GLU A 305 -0.01 -2.30 9.02
CA GLU A 305 1.36 -2.28 8.51
C GLU A 305 1.79 -0.87 8.10
N HIS A 306 3.11 -0.67 8.02
CA HIS A 306 3.69 0.50 7.37
C HIS A 306 3.60 0.36 5.86
N GLY A 307 3.28 1.47 5.18
CA GLY A 307 3.25 1.48 3.72
C GLY A 307 4.65 1.32 3.14
N PRO A 308 4.77 0.74 1.93
CA PRO A 308 6.05 0.70 1.24
C PRO A 308 6.52 2.14 0.94
N PRO A 309 7.85 2.38 0.91
CA PRO A 309 8.38 3.69 0.62
C PRO A 309 8.03 4.14 -0.80
N LEU A 310 7.85 5.44 -0.98
CA LEU A 310 7.71 6.06 -2.30
C LEU A 310 9.12 6.39 -2.80
N LYS A 311 9.63 5.63 -3.78
CA LYS A 311 10.96 5.86 -4.34
C LYS A 311 10.93 6.98 -5.39
N PRO A 312 11.63 8.10 -5.17
CA PRO A 312 11.76 9.16 -6.16
C PRO A 312 12.69 8.71 -7.29
N ARG A 313 12.22 8.83 -8.52
CA ARG A 313 12.92 8.32 -9.71
C ARG A 313 13.45 9.42 -10.61
N ALA A 314 12.70 10.50 -10.77
CA ALA A 314 13.09 11.65 -11.58
C ALA A 314 12.27 12.88 -11.19
N TYR A 315 12.83 14.07 -11.38
CA TYR A 315 12.15 15.33 -11.08
C TYR A 315 12.33 16.32 -12.23
N ARG A 316 11.25 16.85 -12.81
CA ARG A 316 11.30 17.85 -13.90
C ARG A 316 10.13 18.82 -13.79
N ASP A 317 10.38 20.11 -13.95
CA ASP A 317 9.36 21.17 -13.99
C ASP A 317 8.32 21.10 -12.85
N GLY A 318 8.76 20.78 -11.63
CA GLY A 318 7.88 20.65 -10.46
C GLY A 318 7.16 19.31 -10.31
N TRP A 319 7.33 18.40 -11.26
CA TRP A 319 6.80 17.03 -11.22
C TRP A 319 7.86 16.05 -10.73
N LEU A 320 7.51 15.29 -9.70
CA LEU A 320 8.29 14.18 -9.15
C LEU A 320 7.66 12.86 -9.61
N LEU A 321 8.46 12.02 -10.27
CA LEU A 321 8.09 10.65 -10.58
C LEU A 321 8.41 9.76 -9.39
N LEU A 322 7.41 9.04 -8.92
CA LEU A 322 7.48 8.15 -7.78
C LEU A 322 7.16 6.73 -8.22
N GLU A 323 7.88 5.76 -7.67
CA GLU A 323 7.57 4.34 -7.80
C GLU A 323 7.46 3.71 -6.42
N THR A 324 6.57 2.76 -6.27
CA THR A 324 6.48 1.94 -5.06
C THR A 324 5.98 0.55 -5.40
N ARG A 325 6.32 -0.41 -4.55
CA ARG A 325 6.03 -1.84 -4.74
C ARG A 325 5.59 -2.45 -3.43
N ALA A 326 4.70 -3.43 -3.50
CA ALA A 326 4.36 -4.25 -2.34
C ALA A 326 5.63 -4.95 -1.83
N ALA A 327 5.74 -5.08 -0.51
CA ALA A 327 6.73 -5.99 0.05
C ALA A 327 6.34 -7.44 -0.33
N PRO A 328 7.32 -8.35 -0.51
CA PRO A 328 7.04 -9.77 -0.64
C PRO A 328 6.16 -10.26 0.52
N ASP A 329 5.25 -11.20 0.26
CA ASP A 329 4.33 -11.72 1.28
C ASP A 329 5.09 -12.41 2.45
N ASP A 330 6.31 -12.89 2.21
CA ASP A 330 7.22 -13.49 3.21
C ASP A 330 8.46 -12.63 3.41
N ALA A 331 8.38 -11.62 4.29
CA ALA A 331 9.50 -10.73 4.62
C ALA A 331 10.70 -11.45 5.27
N ASP A 332 10.54 -12.72 5.67
CA ASP A 332 11.61 -13.56 6.24
C ASP A 332 12.54 -14.16 5.16
N ASP A 333 12.13 -14.18 3.88
CA ASP A 333 12.92 -14.64 2.72
C ASP A 333 13.23 -13.48 1.73
N ALA A 334 13.30 -12.24 2.25
CA ALA A 334 13.53 -11.03 1.44
C ALA A 334 14.86 -11.01 0.67
N ASP A 335 15.82 -11.88 1.02
CA ASP A 335 17.12 -11.96 0.37
C ASP A 335 17.09 -12.68 -1.00
N ASP A 336 16.04 -13.46 -1.32
CA ASP A 336 15.92 -14.25 -2.57
C ASP A 336 14.73 -13.84 -3.46
N ALA A 337 13.89 -12.89 -3.03
CA ALA A 337 12.80 -12.37 -3.85
C ALA A 337 13.35 -11.47 -4.97
N ASP A 338 12.97 -11.73 -6.22
CA ASP A 338 13.30 -10.84 -7.34
C ASP A 338 12.71 -9.45 -7.03
N PRO A 339 13.53 -8.40 -6.88
CA PRO A 339 13.07 -7.07 -6.53
C PRO A 339 12.11 -6.48 -7.57
N ASP A 340 12.06 -7.04 -8.79
CA ASP A 340 11.13 -6.71 -9.87
C ASP A 340 9.81 -7.48 -9.84
N THR A 341 9.63 -8.42 -8.91
CA THR A 341 8.35 -9.11 -8.69
C THR A 341 7.52 -8.40 -7.62
N GLY A 342 6.21 -8.30 -7.85
CA GLY A 342 5.29 -7.67 -6.90
C GLY A 342 4.38 -6.62 -7.52
N ALA A 343 3.21 -6.44 -6.90
CA ALA A 343 2.27 -5.38 -7.22
C ALA A 343 2.98 -4.01 -7.10
N TYR A 344 2.82 -3.15 -8.10
CA TYR A 344 3.53 -1.88 -8.16
C TYR A 344 2.60 -0.72 -8.51
N ARG A 345 3.03 0.49 -8.16
CA ARG A 345 2.38 1.74 -8.58
C ARG A 345 3.44 2.75 -9.03
N ILE A 346 3.14 3.46 -10.12
CA ILE A 346 3.92 4.62 -10.58
C ILE A 346 3.03 5.85 -10.50
N TYR A 347 3.55 6.92 -9.92
CA TYR A 347 2.87 8.19 -9.80
C TYR A 347 3.68 9.34 -10.39
N ALA A 348 2.98 10.35 -10.92
CA ALA A 348 3.51 11.71 -11.01
C ALA A 348 2.90 12.56 -9.89
N LEU A 349 3.76 13.20 -9.10
CA LEU A 349 3.38 14.11 -8.03
C LEU A 349 3.83 15.53 -8.37
N ARG A 350 2.93 16.51 -8.35
CA ARG A 350 3.29 17.92 -8.49
C ARG A 350 3.57 18.54 -7.14
N ILE A 351 4.86 18.75 -6.82
CA ILE A 351 5.33 19.16 -5.49
C ILE A 351 4.61 20.43 -4.99
N ALA A 352 4.43 21.43 -5.85
CA ALA A 352 3.82 22.70 -5.47
C ALA A 352 2.34 22.62 -5.04
N THR A 353 1.64 21.55 -5.45
CA THR A 353 0.18 21.44 -5.27
C THR A 353 -0.25 20.19 -4.51
N GLY A 354 0.62 19.18 -4.41
CA GLY A 354 0.24 17.86 -3.89
C GLY A 354 -0.61 17.02 -4.85
N GLU A 355 -0.82 17.47 -6.10
CA GLU A 355 -1.57 16.71 -7.12
C GLU A 355 -0.83 15.40 -7.44
N VAL A 356 -1.54 14.28 -7.28
CA VAL A 356 -1.05 12.93 -7.61
C VAL A 356 -1.79 12.38 -8.80
N ARG A 357 -1.05 11.79 -9.74
CA ARG A 357 -1.57 11.08 -10.91
C ARG A 357 -1.02 9.67 -10.94
N LEU A 358 -1.88 8.66 -11.02
CA LEU A 358 -1.47 7.28 -11.27
C LEU A 358 -1.10 7.13 -12.75
N LEU A 359 0.13 6.72 -13.04
CA LEU A 359 0.62 6.57 -14.42
C LEU A 359 0.63 5.13 -14.89
N ALA A 360 0.91 4.20 -13.99
CA ALA A 360 0.95 2.77 -14.26
C ALA A 360 0.75 1.99 -12.96
N PHE A 361 0.18 0.79 -13.07
CA PHE A 361 0.06 -0.14 -11.97
C PHE A 361 0.17 -1.58 -12.45
N GLY A 362 0.61 -2.46 -11.54
CA GLY A 362 0.54 -3.91 -11.69
C GLY A 362 -0.12 -4.49 -10.45
N ASN A 363 -1.00 -5.46 -10.65
CA ASN A 363 -1.54 -6.31 -9.59
C ASN A 363 -0.95 -7.70 -9.80
N ASP A 364 -0.49 -8.35 -8.73
CA ASP A 364 -0.02 -9.74 -8.79
C ASP A 364 -1.17 -10.74 -8.97
#